data_AF-A0A3N1YDF3-F1
#
_entry.id   AF-A0A3N1YDF3-F1
#
_cell.length_a   1.000
_cell.length_b   1.000
_cell.length_c   1.000
_cell.angle_alpha   90.00
_cell.angle_beta   90.00
_cell.angle_gamma   90.00
#
_symmetry.space_group_name_H-M   'P 1'
#
loop_
_entity.id
_entity.type
_entity.pdbx_description
1 polymer ?
#
loop_
_entity_poly.entity_id
_entity_poly.type
_entity_poly.pdbx_seq_one_letter_code
_entity_poly.pdbx_strand_id
1 'polypeptide(L)'
;MASARSTVRSAGVAVRLTLLATVVLGVGYPLAVWGVGQAAFHAQANGSMVTDSSGTAVGSSLIGQSFTGKQADRWFQSRPSAAGEDGYDAGASSGSNLGPNNADLLKAVEERRAAMAKADGVPAAQVPADAVTASGSGLDPDISPAYASQQVARVASARGLSVADVRALVAEHTESRQLGFLGEPVVNVLSLNLALAKLS
;
A
#
# COMPACT_ATOMS: atom_id res chain seq x y z
N MET A 1 4.66 -5.07 58.27
CA MET A 1 3.64 -5.88 57.58
C MET A 1 2.42 -5.00 57.35
N ALA A 2 1.96 -4.84 56.10
CA ALA A 2 0.74 -4.08 55.84
C ALA A 2 -0.46 -4.78 56.50
N SER A 3 -1.36 -4.02 57.14
CA SER A 3 -2.57 -4.57 57.76
C SER A 3 -3.52 -5.09 56.68
N ALA A 4 -4.19 -6.21 56.92
CA ALA A 4 -5.18 -6.77 55.98
C ALA A 4 -6.22 -5.73 55.53
N ARG A 5 -6.60 -4.78 56.40
CA ARG A 5 -7.49 -3.65 56.05
C ARG A 5 -6.90 -2.69 55.02
N SER A 6 -5.61 -2.37 55.11
CA SER A 6 -4.96 -1.50 54.12
C SER A 6 -4.87 -2.17 52.75
N THR A 7 -4.62 -3.48 52.72
CA THR A 7 -4.55 -4.26 51.48
C THR A 7 -5.91 -4.36 50.79
N VAL A 8 -6.99 -4.65 51.54
CA VAL A 8 -8.36 -4.71 50.99
C VAL A 8 -8.81 -3.36 50.44
N ARG A 9 -8.52 -2.25 51.14
CA ARG A 9 -8.86 -0.90 50.68
C ARG A 9 -8.11 -0.55 49.38
N SER A 10 -6.81 -0.82 49.33
CA SER A 10 -6.00 -0.53 48.13
C SER A 10 -6.42 -1.41 46.94
N ALA A 11 -6.76 -2.69 47.17
CA ALA A 11 -7.30 -3.57 46.13
C ALA A 11 -8.65 -3.05 45.58
N GLY A 12 -9.54 -2.57 46.45
CA GLY A 12 -10.81 -1.97 46.02
C GLY A 12 -10.63 -0.70 45.19
N VAL A 13 -9.67 0.16 45.52
CA VAL A 13 -9.32 1.33 44.70
C VAL A 13 -8.75 0.91 43.35
N ALA A 14 -7.83 -0.07 43.33
CA ALA A 14 -7.24 -0.58 42.11
C ALA A 14 -8.32 -1.12 41.14
N VAL A 15 -9.23 -1.96 41.62
CA VAL A 15 -10.34 -2.50 40.80
C VAL A 15 -11.21 -1.39 40.21
N ARG A 16 -11.58 -0.37 41.01
CA ARG A 16 -12.40 0.75 40.52
C ARG A 16 -11.67 1.58 39.47
N LEU A 17 -10.39 1.87 39.68
CA LEU A 17 -9.58 2.58 38.70
C LEU A 17 -9.40 1.76 37.42
N THR A 18 -9.18 0.45 37.51
CA THR A 18 -9.14 -0.44 36.35
C THR A 18 -10.46 -0.42 35.59
N LEU A 19 -11.61 -0.58 36.28
CA LEU A 19 -12.92 -0.53 35.64
C LEU A 19 -13.19 0.83 34.98
N LEU A 20 -12.88 1.93 35.66
CA LEU A 20 -13.02 3.28 35.11
C LEU A 20 -12.14 3.45 33.88
N ALA A 21 -10.87 3.04 33.94
CA ALA A 21 -9.95 3.12 32.82
C ALA A 21 -10.40 2.25 31.64
N THR A 22 -10.93 1.04 31.89
CA THR A 22 -11.50 0.18 30.86
C THR A 22 -12.70 0.83 30.17
N VAL A 23 -13.62 1.43 30.93
CA VAL A 23 -14.77 2.12 30.33
C VAL A 23 -14.32 3.35 29.56
N VAL A 24 -13.46 4.19 30.13
CA VAL A 24 -13.03 5.44 29.49
C VAL A 24 -12.16 5.16 28.27
N LEU A 25 -11.15 4.29 28.37
CA LEU A 25 -10.17 4.05 27.29
C LEU A 25 -10.60 2.95 26.32
N GLY A 26 -11.43 2.00 26.77
CA GLY A 26 -11.92 0.90 25.94
C GLY A 26 -13.27 1.16 25.28
N VAL A 27 -14.07 2.10 25.79
CA VAL A 27 -15.39 2.44 25.22
C VAL A 27 -15.50 3.92 24.88
N GLY A 28 -15.30 4.81 25.87
CA GLY A 28 -15.46 6.24 25.68
C GLY A 28 -14.54 6.81 24.58
N TYR A 29 -13.25 6.47 24.65
CA TYR A 29 -12.26 6.94 23.69
C TYR A 29 -12.47 6.36 22.28
N PRO A 30 -12.63 5.04 22.05
CA PRO A 30 -12.89 4.51 20.72
C PRO A 30 -14.17 5.06 20.09
N LEU A 31 -15.25 5.23 20.86
CA LEU A 31 -16.49 5.82 20.36
C LEU A 31 -16.33 7.29 19.99
N ALA A 32 -15.56 8.06 20.77
CA ALA A 32 -15.26 9.45 20.45
C ALA A 32 -14.45 9.56 19.14
N VAL A 33 -13.38 8.76 19.01
CA VAL A 33 -12.55 8.72 17.79
C VAL A 33 -13.37 8.26 16.58
N TRP A 34 -14.17 7.19 16.73
CA TRP A 34 -15.05 6.71 15.68
C TRP A 34 -16.08 7.78 15.27
N GLY A 35 -16.73 8.43 16.24
CA GLY A 35 -17.73 9.46 15.98
C GLY A 35 -17.15 10.67 15.24
N VAL A 36 -15.96 11.13 15.64
CA VAL A 36 -15.23 12.20 14.92
C VAL A 36 -14.85 11.73 13.52
N GLY A 37 -14.34 10.51 13.38
CA GLY A 37 -13.97 9.94 12.08
C GLY A 37 -15.14 9.89 11.12
N GLN A 38 -16.30 9.40 11.57
CA GLN A 38 -17.51 9.34 10.74
C GLN A 38 -18.07 10.73 10.41
N ALA A 39 -17.99 11.70 11.33
CA ALA A 39 -18.54 13.04 11.11
C ALA A 39 -17.66 13.92 10.21
N ALA A 40 -16.33 13.86 10.36
CA ALA A 40 -15.40 14.75 9.67
C ALA A 40 -14.62 14.10 8.52
N PHE A 41 -14.40 12.78 8.56
CA PHE A 41 -13.51 12.06 7.65
C PHE A 41 -14.14 10.73 7.18
N HIS A 42 -15.42 10.77 6.80
CA HIS A 42 -16.22 9.57 6.52
C HIS A 42 -15.57 8.64 5.50
N ALA A 43 -14.97 9.17 4.42
CA ALA A 43 -14.31 8.33 3.42
C ALA A 43 -13.10 7.58 4.00
N GLN A 44 -12.23 8.27 4.74
CA GLN A 44 -11.03 7.70 5.35
C GLN A 44 -11.38 6.72 6.48
N ALA A 45 -12.37 7.06 7.31
CA ALA A 45 -12.85 6.22 8.40
C ALA A 45 -13.48 4.90 7.89
N ASN A 46 -13.97 4.88 6.65
CA ASN A 46 -14.52 3.71 5.99
C ASN A 46 -13.55 3.10 4.95
N GLY A 47 -12.23 3.37 5.09
CA GLY A 47 -11.17 2.66 4.35
C GLY A 47 -10.76 3.28 3.02
N SER A 48 -11.20 4.49 2.69
CA SER A 48 -10.85 5.21 1.44
C SER A 48 -11.10 4.37 0.18
N MET A 49 -12.31 3.79 0.11
CA MET A 49 -12.71 2.94 -1.00
C MET A 49 -12.75 3.72 -2.32
N VAL A 50 -12.25 3.10 -3.38
CA VAL A 50 -12.23 3.62 -4.75
C VAL A 50 -13.20 2.81 -5.61
N THR A 51 -13.98 3.51 -6.42
CA THR A 51 -14.96 2.92 -7.32
C THR A 51 -14.53 3.07 -8.78
N ASP A 52 -14.90 2.09 -9.60
CA ASP A 52 -14.75 2.17 -11.04
C ASP A 52 -15.83 3.06 -11.70
N SER A 53 -15.83 3.11 -13.04
CA SER A 53 -16.83 3.86 -13.82
C SER A 53 -18.25 3.27 -13.72
N SER A 54 -18.40 2.02 -13.28
CA SER A 54 -19.70 1.39 -13.03
C SER A 54 -20.26 1.71 -11.64
N GLY A 55 -19.47 2.35 -10.77
CA GLY A 55 -19.81 2.60 -9.37
C GLY A 55 -19.52 1.42 -8.45
N THR A 56 -18.87 0.37 -8.95
CA THR A 56 -18.49 -0.81 -8.17
C THR A 56 -17.21 -0.52 -7.38
N ALA A 57 -17.19 -0.88 -6.10
CA ALA A 57 -15.98 -0.77 -5.28
C ALA A 57 -14.93 -1.79 -5.76
N VAL A 58 -13.78 -1.30 -6.20
CA VAL A 58 -12.69 -2.11 -6.77
C VAL A 58 -11.48 -2.22 -5.86
N GLY A 59 -11.45 -1.45 -4.76
CA GLY A 59 -10.38 -1.51 -3.77
C GLY A 59 -10.34 -0.27 -2.89
N SER A 60 -9.24 -0.13 -2.15
CA SER A 60 -8.92 1.06 -1.35
C SER A 60 -7.72 1.77 -1.97
N SER A 61 -7.70 3.10 -1.91
CA SER A 61 -6.53 3.88 -2.31
C SER A 61 -5.29 3.58 -1.47
N LEU A 62 -5.47 2.96 -0.30
CA LEU A 62 -4.41 2.66 0.67
C LEU A 62 -3.85 1.24 0.53
N ILE A 63 -4.44 0.40 -0.32
CA ILE A 63 -4.10 -1.02 -0.42
C ILE A 63 -3.69 -1.35 -1.85
N GLY A 64 -2.44 -1.81 -1.99
CA GLY A 64 -1.92 -2.31 -3.26
C GLY A 64 -2.61 -3.58 -3.72
N GLN A 65 -2.61 -3.79 -5.03
CA GLN A 65 -3.21 -4.97 -5.66
C GLN A 65 -2.23 -5.62 -6.64
N SER A 66 -2.43 -6.91 -6.88
CA SER A 66 -1.75 -7.66 -7.93
C SER A 66 -2.44 -7.44 -9.27
N PHE A 67 -1.72 -6.91 -10.26
CA PHE A 67 -2.23 -6.67 -11.62
C PHE A 67 -1.74 -7.75 -12.60
N THR A 68 -1.90 -9.02 -12.22
CA THR A 68 -1.42 -10.17 -12.99
C THR A 68 -2.49 -10.74 -13.94
N GLY A 69 -2.12 -11.74 -14.75
CA GLY A 69 -3.04 -12.46 -15.65
C GLY A 69 -2.90 -12.08 -17.13
N LYS A 70 -3.88 -12.48 -17.95
CA LYS A 70 -3.82 -12.39 -19.43
C LYS A 70 -3.72 -10.96 -19.97
N GLN A 71 -4.02 -9.95 -19.15
CA GLN A 71 -3.97 -8.54 -19.53
C GLN A 71 -2.94 -7.75 -18.71
N ALA A 72 -1.98 -8.43 -18.05
CA ALA A 72 -0.99 -7.79 -17.20
C ALA A 72 -0.22 -6.67 -17.92
N ASP A 73 0.11 -6.84 -19.20
CA ASP A 73 0.84 -5.86 -20.00
C ASP A 73 0.08 -4.53 -20.18
N ARG A 74 -1.25 -4.55 -20.04
CA ARG A 74 -2.11 -3.36 -20.17
C ARG A 74 -2.11 -2.50 -18.92
N TRP A 75 -1.60 -2.98 -17.79
CA TRP A 75 -1.69 -2.30 -16.50
C TRP A 75 -0.30 -1.97 -15.95
N PHE A 76 -0.24 -0.89 -15.16
CA PHE A 76 0.92 -0.62 -14.32
C PHE A 76 1.00 -1.69 -13.24
N GLN A 77 2.21 -2.21 -13.06
CA GLN A 77 2.55 -3.25 -12.11
C GLN A 77 3.05 -2.63 -10.82
N SER A 78 2.48 -3.12 -9.73
CA SER A 78 2.87 -2.77 -8.37
C SER A 78 4.23 -3.40 -8.00
N ARG A 79 4.72 -3.09 -6.81
CA ARG A 79 5.93 -3.72 -6.25
C ARG A 79 5.71 -5.22 -6.01
N PRO A 80 6.77 -6.02 -5.85
CA PRO A 80 6.60 -7.38 -5.34
C PRO A 80 5.95 -7.38 -3.94
N SER A 81 5.09 -8.37 -3.66
CA SER A 81 4.48 -8.58 -2.35
C SER A 81 4.96 -9.89 -1.72
N ALA A 82 5.03 -9.89 -0.39
CA ALA A 82 5.28 -11.07 0.44
C ALA A 82 4.16 -11.29 1.48
N ALA A 83 2.98 -10.73 1.23
CA ALA A 83 1.78 -10.89 2.05
C ALA A 83 0.96 -12.10 1.58
N GLY A 84 0.89 -13.15 2.40
CA GLY A 84 0.22 -14.41 2.05
C GLY A 84 1.00 -15.28 1.04
N GLU A 85 0.37 -16.36 0.56
CA GLU A 85 0.99 -17.30 -0.39
C GLU A 85 1.10 -16.71 -1.82
N ASP A 86 0.07 -16.00 -2.27
CA ASP A 86 -0.02 -15.44 -3.63
C ASP A 86 0.38 -13.96 -3.73
N GLY A 87 0.76 -13.34 -2.61
CA GLY A 87 1.01 -11.91 -2.51
C GLY A 87 -0.29 -11.08 -2.42
N TYR A 88 -0.17 -9.88 -1.87
CA TYR A 88 -1.27 -8.91 -1.72
C TYR A 88 -2.48 -9.40 -0.90
N ASP A 89 -2.28 -10.38 0.00
CA ASP A 89 -3.32 -10.82 0.93
C ASP A 89 -3.54 -9.81 2.06
N ALA A 90 -4.71 -9.16 2.07
CA ALA A 90 -5.10 -8.19 3.08
C ALA A 90 -5.26 -8.79 4.50
N GLY A 91 -5.49 -10.11 4.60
CA GLY A 91 -5.51 -10.84 5.87
C GLY A 91 -4.12 -11.17 6.41
N ALA A 92 -3.08 -11.10 5.57
CA ALA A 92 -1.72 -11.51 5.89
C ALA A 92 -0.71 -10.39 5.58
N SER A 93 -0.89 -9.20 6.15
CA SER A 93 0.06 -8.09 6.01
C SER A 93 1.45 -8.45 6.55
N SER A 94 2.40 -8.64 5.65
CA SER A 94 3.78 -9.01 5.99
C SER A 94 4.81 -8.61 4.93
N GLY A 95 6.04 -8.38 5.37
CA GLY A 95 7.22 -8.25 4.52
C GLY A 95 7.98 -9.57 4.38
N SER A 96 8.96 -9.60 3.47
CA SER A 96 9.75 -10.82 3.20
C SER A 96 10.73 -11.20 4.31
N ASN A 97 11.19 -10.22 5.12
CA ASN A 97 12.10 -10.40 6.25
C ASN A 97 13.41 -11.15 5.93
N LEU A 98 13.88 -11.11 4.68
CA LEU A 98 15.14 -11.70 4.26
C LEU A 98 16.30 -10.73 4.49
N GLY A 99 17.40 -11.23 5.07
CA GLY A 99 18.62 -10.45 5.27
C GLY A 99 19.37 -10.17 3.97
N PRO A 100 20.25 -9.14 3.92
CA PRO A 100 20.94 -8.72 2.70
C PRO A 100 21.89 -9.78 2.10
N ASN A 101 22.38 -10.71 2.92
CA ASN A 101 23.26 -11.81 2.49
C ASN A 101 22.49 -13.11 2.21
N ASN A 102 21.15 -13.09 2.24
CA ASN A 102 20.34 -14.28 2.01
C ASN A 102 20.34 -14.61 0.50
N ALA A 103 20.67 -15.86 0.16
CA ALA A 103 20.77 -16.30 -1.24
C ALA A 103 19.42 -16.24 -1.98
N ASP A 104 18.31 -16.51 -1.31
CA ASP A 104 16.97 -16.46 -1.90
C ASP A 104 16.57 -15.02 -2.24
N LEU A 105 16.94 -14.05 -1.40
CA LEU A 105 16.72 -12.63 -1.70
C LEU A 105 17.49 -12.20 -2.95
N LEU A 106 18.78 -12.53 -3.02
CA LEU A 106 19.63 -12.19 -4.16
C LEU A 106 19.08 -12.81 -5.44
N LYS A 107 18.73 -14.10 -5.39
CA LYS A 107 18.12 -14.82 -6.51
C LYS A 107 16.81 -14.18 -6.96
N ALA A 108 15.90 -13.88 -6.03
CA ALA A 108 14.61 -13.29 -6.35
C ALA A 108 14.76 -11.87 -6.96
N VAL A 109 15.73 -11.08 -6.49
CA VAL A 109 16.02 -9.75 -7.06
C VAL A 109 16.54 -9.88 -8.49
N GLU A 110 17.48 -10.79 -8.76
CA GLU A 110 18.01 -11.00 -10.11
C GLU A 110 16.95 -11.52 -11.08
N GLU A 111 16.12 -12.48 -10.65
CA GLU A 111 15.01 -13.01 -11.46
C GLU A 111 13.99 -11.92 -11.80
N ARG A 112 13.58 -11.13 -10.81
CA ARG A 112 12.66 -10.01 -11.02
C ARG A 112 13.27 -8.93 -11.91
N ARG A 113 14.55 -8.62 -11.71
CA ARG A 113 15.28 -7.64 -12.54
C ARG A 113 15.28 -8.06 -14.00
N ALA A 114 15.61 -9.32 -14.28
CA ALA A 114 15.60 -9.87 -15.64
C ALA A 114 14.19 -9.86 -16.25
N ALA A 115 13.17 -10.23 -15.46
CA ALA A 115 11.78 -10.22 -15.91
C ALA A 115 11.28 -8.81 -16.26
N MET A 116 11.52 -7.82 -15.38
CA MET A 116 11.10 -6.44 -15.60
C MET A 116 11.86 -5.77 -16.75
N ALA A 117 13.18 -5.99 -16.83
CA ALA A 117 14.00 -5.52 -17.95
C ALA A 117 13.47 -6.02 -19.29
N LYS A 118 13.11 -7.31 -19.36
CA LYS A 118 12.53 -7.92 -20.56
C LYS A 118 11.13 -7.39 -20.87
N ALA A 119 10.27 -7.28 -19.85
CA ALA A 119 8.89 -6.83 -20.03
C ALA A 119 8.80 -5.39 -20.54
N ASP A 120 9.68 -4.51 -20.03
CA ASP A 120 9.68 -3.08 -20.39
C ASP A 120 10.68 -2.71 -21.49
N GLY A 121 11.51 -3.67 -21.93
CA GLY A 121 12.51 -3.44 -22.97
C GLY A 121 13.64 -2.49 -22.53
N VAL A 122 13.99 -2.49 -21.24
CA VAL A 122 15.05 -1.64 -20.67
C VAL A 122 16.27 -2.45 -20.22
N PRO A 123 17.47 -1.84 -20.18
CA PRO A 123 18.65 -2.50 -19.61
C PRO A 123 18.43 -2.88 -18.14
N ALA A 124 18.88 -4.07 -17.72
CA ALA A 124 18.74 -4.56 -16.34
C ALA A 124 19.32 -3.60 -15.28
N ALA A 125 20.39 -2.89 -15.62
CA ALA A 125 21.03 -1.89 -14.76
C ALA A 125 20.17 -0.63 -14.52
N GLN A 126 19.18 -0.38 -15.38
CA GLN A 126 18.26 0.77 -15.26
C GLN A 126 16.98 0.42 -14.51
N VAL A 127 16.75 -0.87 -14.20
CA VAL A 127 15.56 -1.30 -13.46
C VAL A 127 15.60 -0.74 -12.02
N PRO A 128 14.61 0.09 -11.64
CA PRO A 128 14.51 0.68 -10.30
C PRO A 128 14.46 -0.36 -9.18
N ALA A 129 14.90 0.04 -7.99
CA ALA A 129 14.99 -0.86 -6.85
C ALA A 129 13.61 -1.31 -6.33
N ASP A 130 12.61 -0.45 -6.36
CA ASP A 130 11.23 -0.73 -5.96
C ASP A 130 10.52 -1.74 -6.87
N ALA A 131 10.96 -1.87 -8.13
CA ALA A 131 10.47 -2.88 -9.07
C ALA A 131 10.86 -4.32 -8.67
N VAL A 132 11.96 -4.48 -7.92
CA VAL A 132 12.55 -5.80 -7.61
C VAL A 132 12.53 -6.14 -6.12
N THR A 133 12.33 -5.15 -5.26
CA THR A 133 12.29 -5.31 -3.79
C THR A 133 10.85 -5.32 -3.28
N ALA A 134 10.52 -6.33 -2.48
CA ALA A 134 9.22 -6.42 -1.85
C ALA A 134 9.02 -5.33 -0.79
N SER A 135 7.78 -4.88 -0.60
CA SER A 135 7.46 -3.87 0.40
C SER A 135 7.41 -4.46 1.82
N GLY A 136 7.55 -3.58 2.83
CA GLY A 136 7.52 -3.98 4.24
C GLY A 136 6.14 -4.41 4.73
N SER A 137 5.06 -3.83 4.18
CA SER A 137 3.69 -4.18 4.53
C SER A 137 3.11 -5.34 3.70
N GLY A 138 3.73 -5.62 2.54
CA GLY A 138 3.21 -6.51 1.51
C GLY A 138 1.96 -5.97 0.78
N LEU A 139 1.46 -4.79 1.14
CA LEU A 139 0.23 -4.18 0.60
C LEU A 139 0.47 -2.76 0.11
N ASP A 140 1.71 -2.44 -0.23
CA ASP A 140 2.14 -1.12 -0.69
C ASP A 140 1.36 -0.71 -1.96
N PRO A 141 0.55 0.36 -1.90
CA PRO A 141 -0.20 0.85 -3.05
C PRO A 141 0.66 1.67 -4.02
N ASP A 142 1.89 2.01 -3.63
CA ASP A 142 2.68 3.03 -4.28
C ASP A 142 3.94 2.45 -4.95
N ILE A 143 4.32 3.09 -6.06
CA ILE A 143 5.60 2.87 -6.75
C ILE A 143 6.32 4.21 -6.95
N SER A 144 7.62 4.16 -7.18
CA SER A 144 8.39 5.35 -7.54
C SER A 144 7.97 5.87 -8.94
N PRO A 145 8.09 7.19 -9.19
CA PRO A 145 7.90 7.74 -10.53
C PRO A 145 8.85 7.16 -11.57
N ALA A 146 10.04 6.73 -11.15
CA ALA A 146 11.01 6.06 -12.02
C ALA A 146 10.47 4.70 -12.50
N TYR A 147 9.91 3.90 -11.59
CA TYR A 147 9.32 2.61 -11.96
C TYR A 147 8.04 2.78 -12.77
N ALA A 148 7.17 3.75 -12.43
CA ALA A 148 6.03 4.09 -13.25
C ALA A 148 6.47 4.48 -14.68
N SER A 149 7.48 5.34 -14.81
CA SER A 149 8.02 5.81 -16.09
C SER A 149 8.59 4.69 -16.95
N GLN A 150 9.25 3.70 -16.34
CA GLN A 150 9.79 2.53 -17.03
C GLN A 150 8.68 1.76 -17.79
N GLN A 151 7.50 1.64 -17.18
CA GLN A 151 6.40 0.82 -17.68
C GLN A 151 5.57 1.51 -18.77
N VAL A 152 5.73 2.83 -18.96
CA VAL A 152 4.91 3.65 -19.87
C VAL A 152 4.88 3.09 -21.29
N ALA A 153 6.04 2.70 -21.85
CA ALA A 153 6.11 2.22 -23.22
C ALA A 153 5.34 0.91 -23.43
N ARG A 154 5.49 -0.03 -22.50
CA ARG A 154 4.78 -1.32 -22.50
C ARG A 154 3.27 -1.10 -22.42
N VAL A 155 2.83 -0.30 -21.45
CA VAL A 155 1.41 -0.01 -21.20
C VAL A 155 0.77 0.72 -22.39
N ALA A 156 1.45 1.73 -22.94
CA ALA A 156 0.96 2.48 -24.10
C ALA A 156 0.76 1.57 -25.31
N SER A 157 1.77 0.74 -25.62
CA SER A 157 1.72 -0.24 -26.72
C SER A 157 0.58 -1.24 -26.55
N ALA A 158 0.43 -1.82 -25.35
CA ALA A 158 -0.60 -2.83 -25.06
C ALA A 158 -2.03 -2.28 -25.10
N ARG A 159 -2.21 -0.96 -24.97
CA ARG A 159 -3.51 -0.28 -25.02
C ARG A 159 -3.76 0.53 -26.29
N GLY A 160 -2.79 0.62 -27.21
CA GLY A 160 -2.90 1.45 -28.40
C GLY A 160 -2.96 2.95 -28.11
N LEU A 161 -2.39 3.39 -26.98
CA LEU A 161 -2.34 4.79 -26.56
C LEU A 161 -1.00 5.42 -26.97
N SER A 162 -0.94 6.75 -27.03
CA SER A 162 0.33 7.42 -27.24
C SER A 162 1.18 7.38 -25.97
N VAL A 163 2.50 7.23 -26.13
CA VAL A 163 3.47 7.29 -25.01
C VAL A 163 3.40 8.63 -24.29
N ALA A 164 3.08 9.71 -24.99
CA ALA A 164 2.94 11.04 -24.41
C ALA A 164 1.75 11.13 -23.45
N ASP A 165 0.60 10.57 -23.82
CA ASP A 165 -0.62 10.59 -22.99
C ASP A 165 -0.42 9.76 -21.73
N VAL A 166 0.14 8.57 -21.85
CA VAL A 166 0.41 7.70 -20.69
C VAL A 166 1.46 8.34 -19.76
N ARG A 167 2.48 9.01 -20.30
CA ARG A 167 3.46 9.75 -19.48
C ARG A 167 2.83 10.95 -18.76
N ALA A 168 1.96 11.69 -19.43
CA ALA A 168 1.23 12.80 -18.81
C ALA A 168 0.35 12.29 -17.67
N LEU A 169 -0.32 11.15 -17.86
CA LEU A 169 -1.14 10.51 -16.84
C LEU A 169 -0.33 10.12 -15.60
N VAL A 170 0.87 9.54 -15.78
CA VAL A 170 1.79 9.24 -14.67
C VAL A 170 2.19 10.51 -13.92
N ALA A 171 2.50 11.59 -14.64
CA ALA A 171 2.88 12.86 -14.03
C ALA A 171 1.73 13.48 -13.22
N GLU A 172 0.49 13.41 -13.71
CA GLU A 172 -0.71 13.88 -13.01
C GLU A 172 -0.99 13.08 -11.72
N HIS A 173 -0.67 11.79 -11.72
CA HIS A 173 -0.85 10.90 -10.57
C HIS A 173 0.42 10.74 -9.73
N THR A 174 1.42 11.59 -9.93
CA THR A 174 2.63 11.62 -9.09
C THR A 174 2.39 12.57 -7.91
N GLU A 175 2.31 12.00 -6.72
CA GLU A 175 2.27 12.75 -5.48
C GLU A 175 3.69 13.19 -5.09
N SER A 176 3.82 14.46 -4.73
CA SER A 176 5.10 15.02 -4.26
C SER A 176 5.34 14.72 -2.78
N ARG A 177 6.57 14.99 -2.31
CA ARG A 177 6.93 14.85 -0.90
C ARG A 177 5.99 15.64 0.01
N GLN A 178 5.64 15.04 1.14
CA GLN A 178 4.87 15.73 2.17
C GLN A 178 5.69 16.91 2.71
N LEU A 179 5.08 18.09 2.75
CA LEU A 179 5.73 19.35 3.16
C LEU A 179 7.02 19.68 2.37
N GLY A 180 7.25 19.05 1.21
CA GLY A 180 8.41 19.26 0.35
C GLY A 180 9.69 18.49 0.74
N PHE A 181 9.76 17.86 1.91
CA PHE A 181 10.96 17.16 2.38
C PHE A 181 10.72 15.81 3.07
N LEU A 182 9.48 15.50 3.47
CA LEU A 182 9.15 14.23 4.10
C LEU A 182 8.71 13.20 3.05
N GLY A 183 9.32 12.02 3.12
CA GLY A 183 9.06 10.92 2.20
C GLY A 183 9.67 11.12 0.82
N GLU A 184 9.16 10.36 -0.13
CA GLU A 184 9.58 10.36 -1.52
C GLU A 184 8.39 10.65 -2.43
N PRO A 185 8.61 11.16 -3.65
CA PRO A 185 7.56 11.21 -4.66
C PRO A 185 7.07 9.80 -4.98
N VAL A 186 5.76 9.62 -5.07
CA VAL A 186 5.12 8.31 -5.24
C VAL A 186 4.00 8.37 -6.27
N VAL A 187 3.65 7.22 -6.83
CA VAL A 187 2.56 7.04 -7.78
C VAL A 187 1.67 5.91 -7.28
N ASN A 188 0.41 6.21 -6.99
CA ASN A 188 -0.58 5.24 -6.54
C ASN A 188 -1.05 4.37 -7.71
N VAL A 189 -0.77 3.07 -7.65
CA VAL A 189 -0.96 2.16 -8.80
C VAL A 189 -2.45 1.92 -9.11
N LEU A 190 -3.29 1.74 -8.09
CA LEU A 190 -4.73 1.53 -8.29
C LEU A 190 -5.37 2.76 -8.94
N SER A 191 -5.08 3.95 -8.40
CA SER A 191 -5.63 5.20 -8.92
C SER A 191 -5.17 5.46 -10.36
N LEU A 192 -3.88 5.25 -10.64
CA LEU A 192 -3.31 5.37 -11.99
C LEU A 192 -3.96 4.39 -12.97
N ASN A 193 -4.13 3.12 -12.59
CA ASN A 193 -4.76 2.12 -13.43
C ASN A 193 -6.24 2.46 -13.69
N LEU A 194 -6.97 2.97 -12.71
CA LEU A 194 -8.35 3.42 -12.93
C LEU A 194 -8.44 4.63 -13.85
N ALA A 195 -7.52 5.58 -13.75
CA ALA A 195 -7.45 6.71 -14.66
C ALA A 195 -7.10 6.25 -16.08
N LEU A 196 -6.16 5.31 -16.20
CA LEU A 196 -5.78 4.68 -17.46
C LEU A 196 -6.96 3.92 -18.11
N ALA A 197 -7.81 3.29 -17.31
CA ALA A 197 -9.01 2.61 -17.78
C ALA A 197 -10.05 3.58 -18.38
N LYS A 198 -10.06 4.83 -17.94
CA LYS A 198 -10.97 5.88 -18.46
C LYS A 198 -10.47 6.52 -19.76
N LEU A 199 -9.16 6.41 -20.05
CA LEU A 199 -8.54 6.97 -21.25
C LEU A 199 -8.67 6.06 -22.48
N SER A 200 -8.99 4.78 -22.26
CA SER A 200 -9.09 3.74 -23.29
C SER A 200 -10.52 3.43 -23.71
#